data_AF-A0A183L0G6-F1
#
_entry.id   AF-A0A183L0G6-F1
#
_cell.length_a   1.000
_cell.length_b   1.000
_cell.length_c   1.000
_cell.angle_alpha   90.00
_cell.angle_beta   90.00
_cell.angle_gamma   90.00
#
_symmetry.space_group_name_H-M   'P 1'
#
loop_
_entity.id
_entity.type
_entity.pdbx_description
1 polymer ?
#
loop_
_entity_poly.entity_id
_entity_poly.type
_entity_poly.pdbx_seq_one_letter_code
_entity_poly.pdbx_strand_id
1 'polypeptide(L)'
;MNENHPPEKTKFQRFVPSFLAEISNLLAQVQRLLQPMLSAYGSVSSVAGLSRELDSIHSVLADRLTKELKLLLAELFDPTQTTAWLDKIDQRYNWLRINLVPLERLFISVFPPSWLVTERFVLEFCHITRGGLETVMKRRQSELTHNLIVFALQRTLSFEASLNKAYTSEALEELQSMIVSGKSMERSSNPFDDNEDEEDGLDDAQSKNPAEAKDDSSTNDSKQNWKKQIFDGIISG
;
A
#
# COMPACT_ATOMS: atom_id res chain seq x y z
N MET A 1 -17.65 -35.54 -16.30
CA MET A 1 -18.69 -34.54 -16.00
C MET A 1 -18.01 -33.18 -15.93
N ASN A 2 -18.46 -32.21 -16.74
CA ASN A 2 -18.00 -30.83 -16.68
C ASN A 2 -18.52 -30.18 -15.39
N GLU A 3 -17.65 -29.89 -14.44
CA GLU A 3 -17.96 -28.92 -13.40
C GLU A 3 -17.63 -27.52 -13.95
N ASN A 4 -18.66 -26.88 -14.50
CA ASN A 4 -18.67 -25.45 -14.77
C ASN A 4 -18.63 -24.71 -13.43
N HIS A 5 -17.42 -24.40 -12.95
CA HIS A 5 -17.24 -23.36 -11.95
C HIS A 5 -17.63 -22.02 -12.61
N PRO A 6 -18.57 -21.22 -12.07
CA PRO A 6 -18.91 -19.94 -12.66
C PRO A 6 -17.65 -19.05 -12.67
N PRO A 7 -17.45 -18.19 -13.67
CA PRO A 7 -16.22 -17.41 -13.76
C PRO A 7 -16.16 -16.47 -12.55
N GLU A 8 -15.09 -16.61 -11.75
CA GLU A 8 -14.72 -15.81 -10.56
C GLU A 8 -14.83 -14.29 -10.78
N LYS A 9 -14.84 -13.84 -12.04
CA LYS A 9 -15.16 -12.48 -12.49
C LYS A 9 -16.49 -11.93 -11.94
N THR A 10 -17.44 -12.79 -11.57
CA THR A 10 -18.82 -12.38 -11.25
C THR A 10 -19.00 -11.69 -9.90
N LYS A 11 -18.18 -11.96 -8.87
CA LYS A 11 -18.39 -11.36 -7.53
C LYS A 11 -17.86 -9.93 -7.44
N PHE A 12 -16.62 -9.69 -7.86
CA PHE A 12 -16.05 -8.33 -7.90
C PHE A 12 -16.85 -7.39 -8.81
N GLN A 13 -17.20 -7.85 -10.03
CA GLN A 13 -18.01 -7.08 -10.97
C GLN A 13 -19.44 -6.80 -10.50
N ARG A 14 -19.96 -7.57 -9.53
CA ARG A 14 -21.28 -7.30 -8.92
C ARG A 14 -21.17 -6.40 -7.68
N PHE A 15 -20.15 -6.62 -6.87
CA PHE A 15 -19.94 -5.94 -5.60
C PHE A 15 -19.65 -4.44 -5.78
N VAL A 16 -18.64 -4.12 -6.59
CA VAL A 16 -18.14 -2.76 -6.75
C VAL A 16 -19.20 -1.83 -7.33
N PRO A 17 -19.92 -2.19 -8.41
CA PRO A 17 -20.95 -1.31 -8.95
C PRO A 17 -22.16 -1.17 -8.04
N SER A 18 -22.58 -2.22 -7.31
CA SER A 18 -23.76 -2.15 -6.44
C SER A 18 -23.54 -1.25 -5.23
N PHE A 19 -22.46 -1.48 -4.47
CA PHE A 19 -22.15 -0.69 -3.27
C PHE A 19 -21.87 0.77 -3.60
N LEU A 20 -21.08 1.01 -4.65
CA LEU A 20 -20.70 2.37 -5.01
C LEU A 20 -21.78 3.08 -5.83
N ALA A 21 -22.66 2.42 -6.59
CA ALA A 21 -23.73 3.13 -7.31
C ALA A 21 -24.78 3.74 -6.37
N GLU A 22 -25.11 3.08 -5.26
CA GLU A 22 -26.07 3.59 -4.28
C GLU A 22 -25.53 4.84 -3.56
N ILE A 23 -24.23 4.86 -3.27
CA ILE A 23 -23.59 5.93 -2.51
C ILE A 23 -23.06 7.03 -3.43
N SER A 24 -22.57 6.68 -4.63
CA SER A 24 -21.94 7.60 -5.61
C SER A 24 -22.80 8.80 -5.92
N ASN A 25 -24.03 8.57 -6.39
CA ASN A 25 -24.89 9.65 -6.85
C ASN A 25 -25.25 10.60 -5.71
N LEU A 26 -25.51 10.05 -4.52
CA LEU A 26 -25.88 10.83 -3.35
C LEU A 26 -24.68 11.64 -2.83
N LEU A 27 -23.50 11.03 -2.72
CA LEU A 27 -22.29 11.67 -2.21
C LEU A 27 -21.78 12.73 -3.18
N ALA A 28 -21.75 12.44 -4.48
CA ALA A 28 -21.38 13.41 -5.51
C ALA A 28 -22.35 14.61 -5.53
N GLN A 29 -23.65 14.37 -5.32
CA GLN A 29 -24.64 15.43 -5.26
C GLN A 29 -24.49 16.29 -4.00
N VAL A 30 -24.28 15.69 -2.83
CA VAL A 30 -24.02 16.40 -1.57
C VAL A 30 -22.76 17.25 -1.69
N GLN A 31 -21.68 16.68 -2.19
CA GLN A 31 -20.40 17.37 -2.34
C GLN A 31 -20.50 18.56 -3.31
N ARG A 32 -21.19 18.39 -4.45
CA ARG A 32 -21.43 19.47 -5.41
C ARG A 32 -22.21 20.64 -4.80
N LEU A 33 -23.19 20.33 -3.94
CA LEU A 33 -24.01 21.35 -3.28
C LEU A 33 -23.27 22.03 -2.12
N LEU A 34 -22.39 21.30 -1.43
CA LEU A 34 -21.65 21.81 -0.27
C LEU A 34 -20.43 22.66 -0.66
N GLN A 35 -19.82 22.40 -1.82
CA GLN A 35 -18.56 23.03 -2.23
C GLN A 35 -18.59 24.58 -2.26
N PRO A 36 -19.62 25.25 -2.79
CA PRO A 36 -19.71 26.70 -2.78
C PRO A 36 -19.93 27.27 -1.38
N MET A 37 -20.59 26.51 -0.49
CA MET A 37 -20.83 26.92 0.89
C MET A 37 -19.53 26.83 1.71
N LEU A 38 -18.78 25.73 1.56
CA LEU A 38 -17.49 25.55 2.23
C LEU A 38 -16.48 26.62 1.83
N SER A 39 -16.42 26.98 0.54
CA SER A 39 -15.48 27.99 0.05
C SER A 39 -15.82 29.40 0.52
N ALA A 40 -17.10 29.76 0.62
CA ALA A 40 -17.53 31.09 1.02
C ALA A 40 -17.65 31.27 2.54
N TYR A 41 -17.96 30.21 3.29
CA TYR A 41 -18.35 30.27 4.71
C TYR A 41 -17.56 29.32 5.61
N GLY A 42 -16.42 28.77 5.17
CA GLY A 42 -15.61 27.81 5.93
C GLY A 42 -15.12 28.30 7.30
N SER A 43 -15.11 29.62 7.55
CA SER A 43 -14.79 30.21 8.86
C SER A 43 -15.91 30.10 9.90
N VAL A 44 -17.14 29.76 9.48
CA VAL A 44 -18.29 29.58 10.38
C VAL A 44 -18.20 28.21 11.04
N SER A 45 -18.23 28.17 12.38
CA SER A 45 -18.06 26.93 13.16
C SER A 45 -19.03 25.81 12.76
N SER A 46 -20.27 26.14 12.42
CA SER A 46 -21.28 25.19 11.95
C SER A 46 -20.92 24.57 10.59
N VAL A 47 -20.35 25.36 9.68
CA VAL A 47 -19.92 24.92 8.34
C VAL A 47 -18.62 24.10 8.44
N ALA A 48 -17.70 24.50 9.32
CA ALA A 48 -16.54 23.70 9.68
C ALA A 48 -16.93 22.36 10.32
N GLY A 49 -18.00 22.33 11.13
CA GLY A 49 -18.58 21.11 11.67
C GLY A 49 -19.09 20.16 10.59
N LEU A 50 -19.81 20.68 9.58
CA LEU A 50 -20.25 19.89 8.42
C LEU A 50 -19.07 19.33 7.62
N SER A 51 -17.99 20.10 7.45
CA SER A 51 -16.77 19.60 6.80
C SER A 51 -16.18 18.39 7.54
N ARG A 52 -16.13 18.44 8.87
CA ARG A 52 -15.59 17.34 9.69
C ARG A 52 -16.45 16.09 9.65
N GLU A 53 -17.77 16.25 9.68
CA GLU A 53 -18.70 15.12 9.52
C GLU A 53 -18.55 14.48 8.13
N LEU A 54 -18.37 15.32 7.12
CA LEU A 54 -18.11 14.86 5.77
C LEU A 54 -16.77 14.07 5.73
N ASP A 55 -15.69 14.58 6.31
CA ASP A 55 -14.40 13.87 6.46
C ASP A 55 -14.51 12.56 7.24
N SER A 56 -15.35 12.50 8.27
CA SER A 56 -15.65 11.27 9.02
C SER A 56 -16.32 10.21 8.13
N ILE A 57 -17.35 10.60 7.36
CA ILE A 57 -18.01 9.72 6.38
C ILE A 57 -16.97 9.20 5.37
N HIS A 58 -16.08 10.06 4.92
CA HIS A 58 -15.02 9.73 3.98
C HIS A 58 -14.04 8.69 4.53
N SER A 59 -13.59 8.87 5.77
CA SER A 59 -12.74 7.89 6.46
C SER A 59 -13.43 6.54 6.59
N VAL A 60 -14.72 6.52 6.96
CA VAL A 60 -15.51 5.28 7.09
C VAL A 60 -15.64 4.56 5.74
N LEU A 61 -15.86 5.30 4.64
CA LEU A 61 -15.95 4.71 3.30
C LEU A 61 -14.61 4.13 2.84
N ALA A 62 -13.50 4.83 3.09
CA ALA A 62 -12.16 4.33 2.79
C ALA A 62 -11.87 3.02 3.55
N ASP A 63 -12.19 2.96 4.85
CA ASP A 63 -12.00 1.75 5.65
C ASP A 63 -12.89 0.60 5.21
N ARG A 64 -14.15 0.89 4.83
CA ARG A 64 -15.07 -0.10 4.26
C ARG A 64 -14.48 -0.68 2.97
N LEU A 65 -14.00 0.17 2.09
CA LEU A 65 -13.41 -0.21 0.81
C LEU A 65 -12.16 -1.09 1.00
N THR A 66 -11.28 -0.75 1.95
CA THR A 66 -10.13 -1.56 2.36
C THR A 66 -10.56 -2.93 2.89
N LYS A 67 -11.56 -3.00 3.77
CA LYS A 67 -12.05 -4.27 4.32
C LYS A 67 -12.59 -5.18 3.23
N GLU A 68 -13.37 -4.63 2.32
CA GLU A 68 -13.99 -5.38 1.22
C GLU A 68 -12.94 -5.87 0.22
N LEU A 69 -11.93 -5.04 -0.08
CA LEU A 69 -10.77 -5.46 -0.87
C LEU A 69 -10.08 -6.67 -0.22
N LYS A 70 -9.85 -6.62 1.09
CA LYS A 70 -9.21 -7.71 1.84
C LYS A 70 -10.02 -9.01 1.78
N LEU A 71 -11.33 -8.94 2.00
CA LEU A 71 -12.21 -10.11 1.91
C LEU A 71 -12.16 -10.74 0.51
N LEU A 72 -12.18 -9.90 -0.52
CA LEU A 72 -12.18 -10.36 -1.90
C LEU A 72 -10.85 -11.00 -2.33
N LEU A 73 -9.72 -10.40 -1.96
CA LEU A 73 -8.40 -11.00 -2.23
C LEU A 73 -8.20 -12.30 -1.46
N ALA A 74 -8.74 -12.40 -0.23
CA ALA A 74 -8.67 -13.63 0.56
C ALA A 74 -9.47 -14.76 -0.08
N GLU A 75 -10.61 -14.46 -0.71
CA GLU A 75 -11.38 -15.44 -1.47
C GLU A 75 -10.68 -15.84 -2.77
N LEU A 76 -10.23 -14.85 -3.56
CA LEU A 76 -9.62 -15.08 -4.87
C LEU A 76 -8.26 -15.79 -4.80
N PHE A 77 -7.51 -15.51 -3.73
CA PHE A 77 -6.18 -16.08 -3.51
C PHE A 77 -6.10 -16.77 -2.15
N ASP A 78 -7.10 -17.60 -1.86
CA ASP A 78 -7.12 -18.42 -0.67
C ASP A 78 -5.85 -19.27 -0.59
N PRO A 79 -5.10 -19.22 0.53
CA PRO A 79 -3.83 -19.93 0.67
C PRO A 79 -3.93 -21.46 0.60
N THR A 80 -5.14 -22.03 0.61
CA THR A 80 -5.39 -23.46 0.36
C THR A 80 -5.43 -23.79 -1.13
N GLN A 81 -5.76 -22.83 -2.00
CA GLN A 81 -5.96 -23.05 -3.43
C GLN A 81 -4.66 -22.97 -4.24
N THR A 82 -4.62 -23.62 -5.40
CA THR A 82 -3.45 -23.59 -6.30
C THR A 82 -3.27 -22.25 -7.00
N THR A 83 -4.36 -21.50 -7.19
CA THR A 83 -4.39 -20.14 -7.77
C THR A 83 -3.62 -19.11 -6.93
N ALA A 84 -3.44 -19.36 -5.63
CA ALA A 84 -2.72 -18.48 -4.73
C ALA A 84 -1.19 -18.66 -4.77
N TRP A 85 -0.71 -19.74 -5.42
CA TRP A 85 0.71 -20.11 -5.43
C TRP A 85 1.57 -19.16 -6.30
N LEU A 86 2.87 -19.16 -6.03
CA LEU A 86 3.84 -18.22 -6.64
C LEU A 86 3.93 -18.36 -8.17
N ASP A 87 3.60 -19.52 -8.73
CA ASP A 87 3.61 -19.75 -10.18
C ASP A 87 2.50 -18.95 -10.89
N LYS A 88 1.47 -18.52 -10.14
CA LYS A 88 0.35 -17.70 -10.62
C LYS A 88 0.49 -16.23 -10.25
N ILE A 89 1.67 -15.77 -9.83
CA ILE A 89 1.88 -14.38 -9.42
C ILE A 89 1.47 -13.36 -10.50
N ASP A 90 1.66 -13.70 -11.78
CA ASP A 90 1.24 -12.87 -12.90
C ASP A 90 -0.28 -12.67 -12.97
N GLN A 91 -1.05 -13.70 -12.62
CA GLN A 91 -2.51 -13.61 -12.57
C GLN A 91 -2.96 -12.66 -11.48
N ARG A 92 -2.27 -12.69 -10.32
CA ARG A 92 -2.53 -11.76 -9.21
C ARG A 92 -2.30 -10.31 -9.62
N TYR A 93 -1.17 -9.99 -10.25
CA TYR A 93 -0.89 -8.63 -10.70
C TYR A 93 -1.77 -8.19 -11.87
N ASN A 94 -2.10 -9.11 -12.77
CA ASN A 94 -3.02 -8.83 -13.87
C ASN A 94 -4.46 -8.57 -13.38
N TRP A 95 -4.87 -9.21 -12.29
CA TRP A 95 -6.15 -8.93 -11.66
C TRP A 95 -6.26 -7.46 -11.24
N LEU A 96 -5.23 -6.89 -10.61
CA LEU A 96 -5.24 -5.47 -10.27
C LEU A 96 -5.38 -4.62 -11.55
N ARG A 97 -4.56 -4.89 -12.57
CA ARG A 97 -4.57 -4.11 -13.82
C ARG A 97 -5.94 -4.08 -14.50
N ILE A 98 -6.63 -5.22 -14.54
CA ILE A 98 -7.97 -5.33 -15.16
C ILE A 98 -9.03 -4.60 -14.34
N ASN A 99 -8.98 -4.75 -13.01
CA ASN A 99 -10.04 -4.24 -12.13
C ASN A 99 -9.83 -2.78 -11.72
N LEU A 100 -8.61 -2.27 -11.79
CA LEU A 100 -8.27 -0.91 -11.40
C LEU A 100 -8.86 0.13 -12.36
N VAL A 101 -8.85 -0.12 -13.67
CA VAL A 101 -9.39 0.83 -14.67
C VAL A 101 -10.87 1.17 -14.44
N PRO A 102 -11.80 0.21 -14.29
CA PRO A 102 -13.20 0.54 -13.99
C PRO A 102 -13.38 1.12 -12.57
N LEU A 103 -12.58 0.68 -11.60
CA LEU A 103 -12.61 1.24 -10.23
C LEU A 103 -12.19 2.69 -10.19
N GLU A 104 -11.11 3.05 -10.88
CA GLU A 104 -10.57 4.41 -10.91
C GLU A 104 -11.59 5.38 -11.49
N ARG A 105 -12.27 5.01 -12.59
CA ARG A 105 -13.37 5.82 -13.15
C ARG A 105 -14.47 6.07 -12.14
N LEU A 106 -14.80 5.05 -11.35
CA LEU A 106 -15.81 5.13 -10.32
C LEU A 106 -15.31 6.00 -9.15
N PHE A 107 -14.08 5.82 -8.69
CA PHE A 107 -13.49 6.60 -7.61
C PHE A 107 -13.43 8.08 -7.96
N ILE A 108 -13.01 8.44 -9.16
CA ILE A 108 -12.97 9.83 -9.64
C ILE A 108 -14.39 10.44 -9.70
N SER A 109 -15.42 9.62 -9.93
CA SER A 109 -16.81 10.11 -9.97
C SER A 109 -17.43 10.30 -8.57
N VAL A 110 -16.96 9.56 -7.57
CA VAL A 110 -17.53 9.54 -6.21
C VAL A 110 -16.74 10.41 -5.25
N PHE A 111 -15.41 10.39 -5.35
CA PHE A 111 -14.50 10.90 -4.34
C PHE A 111 -13.75 12.14 -4.85
N PRO A 112 -13.48 13.14 -3.99
CA PRO A 112 -12.55 14.21 -4.31
C PRO A 112 -11.17 13.67 -4.69
N PRO A 113 -10.46 14.35 -5.62
CA PRO A 113 -9.08 14.00 -5.96
C PRO A 113 -8.13 14.05 -4.76
N SER A 114 -8.39 14.91 -3.78
CA SER A 114 -7.52 15.10 -2.61
C SER A 114 -7.41 13.88 -1.70
N TRP A 115 -8.31 12.89 -1.82
CA TRP A 115 -8.24 11.69 -0.97
C TRP A 115 -7.37 10.57 -1.53
N LEU A 116 -6.98 10.67 -2.80
CA LEU A 116 -6.08 9.70 -3.42
C LEU A 116 -6.58 8.25 -3.27
N VAL A 117 -7.90 8.03 -3.45
CA VAL A 117 -8.54 6.73 -3.17
C VAL A 117 -7.99 5.63 -4.07
N THR A 118 -7.68 5.95 -5.33
CA THR A 118 -7.07 5.01 -6.28
C THR A 118 -5.69 4.56 -5.77
N GLU A 119 -4.88 5.50 -5.32
CA GLU A 119 -3.54 5.25 -4.81
C GLU A 119 -3.58 4.45 -3.50
N ARG A 120 -4.50 4.81 -2.59
CA ARG A 120 -4.75 4.04 -1.36
C ARG A 120 -5.12 2.60 -1.65
N PHE A 121 -6.00 2.40 -2.62
CA PHE A 121 -6.43 1.08 -3.04
C PHE A 121 -5.25 0.24 -3.58
N VAL A 122 -4.39 0.84 -4.41
CA VAL A 122 -3.20 0.18 -4.96
C VAL A 122 -2.19 -0.17 -3.87
N LEU A 123 -1.92 0.73 -2.92
CA LEU A 123 -1.05 0.45 -1.77
C LEU A 123 -1.60 -0.69 -0.92
N GLU A 124 -2.90 -0.64 -0.60
CA GLU A 124 -3.53 -1.67 0.22
C GLU A 124 -3.51 -3.04 -0.48
N PHE A 125 -3.74 -3.07 -1.80
CA PHE A 125 -3.56 -4.27 -2.60
C PHE A 125 -2.15 -4.85 -2.47
N CYS A 126 -1.11 -4.01 -2.49
CA CYS A 126 0.27 -4.44 -2.34
C CYS A 126 0.52 -5.05 -0.96
N HIS A 127 0.06 -4.40 0.11
CA HIS A 127 0.20 -4.90 1.47
C HIS A 127 -0.53 -6.23 1.71
N ILE A 128 -1.76 -6.36 1.21
CA ILE A 128 -2.53 -7.60 1.30
C ILE A 128 -1.83 -8.70 0.50
N THR A 129 -1.33 -8.37 -0.70
CA THR A 129 -0.61 -9.31 -1.56
C THR A 129 0.64 -9.84 -0.87
N ARG A 130 1.46 -8.96 -0.27
CA ARG A 130 2.63 -9.35 0.52
C ARG A 130 2.27 -10.36 1.60
N GLY A 131 1.33 -10.03 2.49
CA GLY A 131 0.91 -10.92 3.56
C GLY A 131 0.32 -12.24 3.06
N GLY A 132 -0.41 -12.21 1.94
CA GLY A 132 -0.93 -13.40 1.28
C GLY A 132 0.18 -14.32 0.77
N LEU A 133 1.19 -13.76 0.09
CA LEU A 133 2.34 -14.53 -0.40
C LEU A 133 3.18 -15.09 0.75
N GLU A 134 3.44 -14.30 1.80
CA GLU A 134 4.14 -14.77 3.00
C GLU A 134 3.41 -15.98 3.63
N THR A 135 2.08 -15.91 3.74
CA THR A 135 1.26 -17.00 4.28
C THR A 135 1.34 -18.25 3.42
N VAL A 136 1.20 -18.09 2.10
CA VAL A 136 1.24 -19.17 1.12
C VAL A 136 2.62 -19.86 1.10
N MET A 137 3.69 -19.07 1.06
CA MET A 137 5.07 -19.58 1.08
C MET A 137 5.37 -20.32 2.39
N LYS A 138 4.91 -19.79 3.54
CA LYS A 138 5.06 -20.46 4.84
C LYS A 138 4.33 -21.81 4.90
N ARG A 139 3.17 -21.93 4.25
CA ARG A 139 2.39 -23.18 4.24
C ARG A 139 3.01 -24.26 3.35
N ARG A 140 3.59 -23.89 2.21
CA ARG A 140 4.13 -24.84 1.21
C ARG A 140 5.63 -24.72 1.04
N GLN A 141 6.36 -24.58 2.16
CA GLN A 141 7.81 -24.38 2.15
C GLN A 141 8.56 -25.49 1.39
N SER A 142 8.10 -26.74 1.48
CA SER A 142 8.70 -27.89 0.79
C SER A 142 8.56 -27.83 -0.74
N GLU A 143 7.63 -27.05 -1.26
CA GLU A 143 7.39 -26.88 -2.71
C GLU A 143 8.21 -25.71 -3.28
N LEU A 144 8.91 -24.93 -2.44
CA LEU A 144 9.71 -23.80 -2.89
C LEU A 144 10.99 -24.27 -3.58
N THR A 145 11.20 -23.78 -4.80
CA THR A 145 12.43 -23.97 -5.56
C THR A 145 13.06 -22.62 -5.88
N HIS A 146 14.38 -22.60 -6.04
CA HIS A 146 15.10 -21.36 -6.37
C HIS A 146 14.55 -20.70 -7.65
N ASN A 147 14.24 -21.50 -8.69
CA ASN A 147 13.67 -21.01 -9.95
C ASN A 147 12.31 -20.33 -9.73
N LEU A 148 11.45 -20.91 -8.90
CA LEU A 148 10.14 -20.34 -8.60
C LEU A 148 10.26 -19.01 -7.84
N ILE A 149 11.18 -18.95 -6.88
CA ILE A 149 11.43 -17.73 -6.09
C ILE A 149 12.01 -16.63 -6.99
N VAL A 150 13.03 -16.93 -7.80
CA VAL A 150 13.65 -15.98 -8.73
C VAL A 150 12.61 -15.47 -9.73
N PHE A 151 11.80 -16.37 -10.29
CA PHE A 151 10.68 -16.00 -11.16
C PHE A 151 9.73 -15.04 -10.46
N ALA A 152 9.20 -15.40 -9.29
CA ALA A 152 8.24 -14.59 -8.57
C ALA A 152 8.81 -13.22 -8.17
N LEU A 153 10.07 -13.18 -7.72
CA LEU A 153 10.77 -11.95 -7.37
C LEU A 153 10.93 -11.04 -8.58
N GLN A 154 11.39 -11.56 -9.72
CA GLN A 154 11.55 -10.77 -10.94
C GLN A 154 10.22 -10.16 -11.41
N ARG A 155 9.13 -10.93 -11.35
CA ARG A 155 7.79 -10.43 -11.70
C ARG A 155 7.31 -9.36 -10.72
N THR A 156 7.59 -9.55 -9.43
CA THR A 156 7.23 -8.60 -8.35
C THR A 156 7.98 -7.28 -8.49
N LEU A 157 9.30 -7.32 -8.69
CA LEU A 157 10.11 -6.11 -8.91
C LEU A 157 9.66 -5.35 -10.17
N SER A 158 9.35 -6.08 -11.25
CA SER A 158 8.83 -5.47 -12.47
C SER A 158 7.46 -4.80 -12.25
N PHE A 159 6.62 -5.39 -11.40
CA PHE A 159 5.33 -4.85 -11.01
C PHE A 159 5.48 -3.59 -10.14
N GLU A 160 6.30 -3.64 -9.09
CA GLU A 160 6.61 -2.49 -8.22
C GLU A 160 7.17 -1.31 -9.03
N ALA A 161 8.12 -1.57 -9.93
CA ALA A 161 8.65 -0.56 -10.83
C ALA A 161 7.58 0.03 -11.77
N SER A 162 6.56 -0.74 -12.17
CA SER A 162 5.45 -0.22 -12.96
C SER A 162 4.52 0.69 -12.16
N LEU A 163 4.34 0.40 -10.85
CA LEU A 163 3.56 1.25 -9.96
C LEU A 163 4.28 2.56 -9.67
N ASN A 164 5.58 2.53 -9.40
CA ASN A 164 6.41 3.72 -9.20
C ASN A 164 6.41 4.67 -10.42
N LYS A 165 6.22 4.14 -11.63
CA LYS A 165 6.06 4.96 -12.85
C LYS A 165 4.67 5.56 -12.97
N ALA A 166 3.64 4.85 -12.50
CA ALA A 166 2.25 5.29 -12.60
C ALA A 166 1.87 6.28 -11.49
N TYR A 167 2.45 6.13 -10.30
CA TYR A 167 2.08 6.87 -9.09
C TYR A 167 3.31 7.60 -8.54
N THR A 168 3.42 8.88 -8.88
CA THR A 168 4.47 9.78 -8.38
C THR A 168 3.80 10.96 -7.68
N SER A 169 3.80 10.98 -6.35
CA SER A 169 3.25 12.10 -5.60
C SER A 169 3.79 12.13 -4.17
N GLU A 170 4.11 13.32 -3.66
CA GLU A 170 4.50 13.57 -2.28
C GLU A 170 3.38 13.22 -1.29
N ALA A 171 2.12 13.44 -1.69
CA ALA A 171 0.94 13.09 -0.89
C ALA A 171 0.74 11.56 -0.72
N LEU A 172 1.42 10.75 -1.53
CA LEU A 172 1.38 9.30 -1.43
C LEU A 172 2.33 8.77 -0.34
N GLU A 173 3.38 9.52 0.01
CA GLU A 173 4.31 9.16 1.09
C GLU A 173 3.61 9.25 2.47
N GLU A 174 2.83 10.31 2.70
CA GLU A 174 2.02 10.47 3.90
C GLU A 174 1.01 9.32 4.07
N LEU A 175 0.35 8.95 2.97
CA LEU A 175 -0.64 7.88 2.94
C LEU A 175 -0.03 6.52 3.32
N GLN A 176 1.16 6.21 2.83
CA GLN A 176 1.89 4.98 3.17
C GLN A 176 2.18 4.91 4.69
N SER A 177 2.58 6.04 5.30
CA SER A 177 2.86 6.09 6.74
C SER A 177 1.63 5.76 7.58
N MET A 178 0.43 6.23 7.18
CA MET A 178 -0.82 5.98 7.89
C MET A 178 -1.22 4.50 7.85
N ILE A 179 -1.06 3.84 6.71
CA ILE A 179 -1.39 2.41 6.54
C ILE A 179 -0.46 1.53 7.38
N VAL A 180 0.83 1.86 7.42
CA VAL A 180 1.83 1.12 8.20
C VAL A 180 1.66 1.36 9.70
N SER A 181 1.42 2.60 10.12
CA SER A 181 1.23 2.95 11.54
C SER A 181 -0.07 2.38 12.12
N GLY A 182 -1.13 2.25 11.32
CA GLY A 182 -2.39 1.64 11.75
C GLY A 182 -2.31 0.14 12.07
N LYS A 183 -1.19 -0.52 11.72
CA LYS A 183 -0.93 -1.94 11.99
C LYS A 183 -0.06 -2.20 13.23
N SER A 184 0.46 -1.18 13.94
CA SER A 184 1.35 -1.37 15.10
C SER A 184 0.64 -1.19 16.46
N MET A 185 -0.34 -2.03 16.76
CA MET A 185 -0.68 -2.41 18.14
C MET A 185 -0.71 -3.93 18.21
N GLU A 186 0.46 -4.53 18.04
CA GLU A 186 0.83 -5.88 18.49
C GLU A 186 2.29 -6.09 18.08
N ARG A 187 3.21 -5.39 18.77
CA ARG A 187 4.61 -5.79 18.80
C ARG A 187 4.87 -6.51 20.10
N SER A 188 4.87 -7.83 19.97
CA SER A 188 5.60 -8.83 20.76
C SER A 188 6.28 -8.28 22.02
N SER A 189 5.67 -8.56 23.17
CA SER A 189 6.43 -8.75 24.41
C SER A 189 7.35 -9.94 24.20
N ASN A 190 8.60 -9.70 23.79
CA ASN A 190 9.63 -10.72 23.79
C ASN A 190 10.13 -10.89 25.23
N PRO A 191 9.94 -12.07 25.85
CA PRO A 191 10.19 -12.31 27.28
C PRO A 191 11.63 -12.77 27.58
N PHE A 192 12.61 -12.32 26.79
CA PHE A 192 14.01 -12.74 26.91
C PHE A 192 15.00 -11.57 27.04
N ASP A 193 14.52 -10.39 27.46
CA ASP A 193 15.41 -9.27 27.79
C ASP A 193 15.79 -9.34 29.28
N ASP A 194 16.48 -10.41 29.64
CA ASP A 194 17.29 -10.49 30.86
C ASP A 194 18.76 -10.51 30.40
N ASN A 195 19.38 -9.33 30.34
CA ASN A 195 20.82 -9.23 30.51
C ASN A 195 21.07 -8.12 31.54
N GLU A 196 21.11 -8.56 32.80
CA GLU A 196 21.95 -7.97 33.83
C GLU A 196 23.39 -7.98 33.32
N ASP A 197 24.09 -6.84 33.37
CA ASP A 197 25.52 -6.76 33.71
C ASP A 197 25.93 -5.27 33.81
N GLU A 198 26.25 -4.86 35.04
CA GLU A 198 27.00 -3.65 35.39
C GLU A 198 28.52 -3.95 35.27
N GLU A 199 29.33 -3.03 34.74
CA GLU A 199 30.55 -2.47 35.38
C GLU A 199 31.46 -1.65 34.42
N ASP A 200 31.68 -0.40 34.83
CA ASP A 200 32.87 0.50 34.80
C ASP A 200 34.18 0.20 34.01
N GLY A 201 34.80 1.30 33.51
CA GLY A 201 36.26 1.52 33.67
C GLY A 201 37.15 1.87 32.46
N LEU A 202 37.25 3.17 32.13
CA LEU A 202 38.45 4.04 31.97
C LEU A 202 39.68 3.73 31.03
N ASP A 203 40.07 4.76 30.24
CA ASP A 203 41.42 5.28 29.84
C ASP A 203 42.39 4.45 28.93
N ASP A 204 43.28 4.99 28.05
CA ASP A 204 43.58 6.33 27.48
C ASP A 204 44.68 6.18 26.37
N ALA A 205 44.78 7.17 25.46
CA ALA A 205 45.96 7.65 24.69
C ALA A 205 46.78 6.70 23.74
N GLN A 206 47.46 7.09 22.64
CA GLN A 206 48.02 8.37 22.18
C GLN A 206 48.54 8.30 20.71
N SER A 207 48.41 9.43 19.99
CA SER A 207 49.41 10.09 19.11
C SER A 207 49.67 9.74 17.63
N LYS A 208 49.52 10.81 16.81
CA LYS A 208 50.51 11.47 15.91
C LYS A 208 50.16 11.54 14.41
N ASN A 209 49.65 12.72 14.03
CA ASN A 209 49.80 13.43 12.74
C ASN A 209 51.27 13.93 12.57
N PRO A 210 51.79 14.40 11.39
CA PRO A 210 51.08 15.34 10.50
C PRO A 210 51.42 15.41 8.98
N ALA A 211 50.57 16.19 8.29
CA ALA A 211 50.80 17.10 7.15
C ALA A 211 51.10 16.54 5.73
N GLU A 212 50.26 16.90 4.76
CA GLU A 212 50.54 17.96 3.75
C GLU A 212 49.33 18.17 2.81
N ALA A 213 49.11 19.43 2.41
CA ALA A 213 48.02 19.90 1.57
C ALA A 213 48.51 20.22 0.14
N LYS A 214 47.66 19.97 -0.86
CA LYS A 214 47.54 20.61 -2.20
C LYS A 214 46.43 19.86 -2.97
N ASP A 215 45.22 20.40 -3.09
CA ASP A 215 44.77 21.33 -4.15
C ASP A 215 44.90 20.70 -5.55
N ASP A 216 43.80 20.17 -6.12
CA ASP A 216 43.08 20.80 -7.25
C ASP A 216 41.96 19.89 -7.79
N SER A 217 41.00 20.52 -8.48
CA SER A 217 40.06 19.91 -9.45
C SER A 217 38.86 19.10 -8.92
N SER A 218 37.83 19.84 -8.52
CA SER A 218 36.43 19.71 -8.95
C SER A 218 36.08 18.51 -9.85
N THR A 219 35.62 17.42 -9.26
CA THR A 219 34.63 16.53 -9.88
C THR A 219 33.31 16.70 -9.16
N ASN A 220 32.37 17.30 -9.88
CA ASN A 220 30.99 17.51 -9.47
C ASN A 220 30.32 16.13 -9.37
N ASP A 221 30.55 15.43 -8.26
CA ASP A 221 29.96 14.13 -8.00
C ASP A 221 28.48 14.38 -7.74
N SER A 222 27.70 14.21 -8.80
CA SER A 222 26.26 14.20 -8.76
C SER A 222 25.87 12.96 -7.97
N LYS A 223 25.90 13.07 -6.64
CA LYS A 223 25.25 12.15 -5.71
C LYS A 223 23.76 12.15 -6.10
N GLN A 224 23.43 11.33 -7.07
CA GLN A 224 22.07 10.90 -7.34
C GLN A 224 21.63 10.22 -6.04
N ASN A 225 20.97 11.01 -5.20
CA ASN A 225 20.24 10.53 -4.07
C ASN A 225 19.18 9.59 -4.67
N TRP A 226 19.46 8.28 -4.68
CA TRP A 226 18.49 7.27 -5.06
C TRP A 226 17.42 7.32 -3.97
N LYS A 227 16.48 8.25 -4.10
CA LYS A 227 15.35 8.29 -3.19
C LYS A 227 14.57 7.02 -3.44
N LYS A 228 14.57 6.13 -2.45
CA LYS A 228 13.74 4.94 -2.45
C LYS A 228 12.31 5.35 -2.78
N GLN A 229 11.75 4.78 -3.83
CA GLN A 229 10.40 5.10 -4.25
C GLN A 229 9.38 4.36 -3.38
N ILE A 230 8.14 4.85 -3.39
CA ILE A 230 7.07 4.42 -2.49
C ILE A 230 6.79 2.91 -2.59
N PHE A 231 6.80 2.35 -3.80
CA PHE A 231 6.53 0.93 -4.03
C PHE A 231 7.78 0.05 -3.98
N ASP A 232 8.98 0.61 -3.75
CA ASP A 232 10.20 -0.19 -3.69
C ASP A 232 10.19 -1.16 -2.49
N GLY A 233 10.11 -2.46 -2.76
CA GLY A 233 10.10 -3.48 -1.72
C GLY A 233 8.78 -3.61 -0.97
N ILE A 234 7.70 -2.97 -1.42
CA ILE A 234 6.42 -3.01 -0.71
C ILE A 234 5.81 -4.42 -0.68
N ILE A 235 6.07 -5.23 -1.70
CA ILE A 235 5.75 -6.66 -1.78
C ILE A 235 7.02 -7.51 -1.63
N SER A 236 8.12 -7.10 -2.29
CA SER A 236 9.33 -7.91 -2.40
C SER A 236 10.29 -7.86 -1.21
N GLY A 237 10.17 -6.85 -0.34
CA GLY A 237 11.04 -6.67 0.82
C GLY A 237 10.43 -7.20 2.11
#